data_AF-A0A956QIC8-F1
#
_entry.id   AF-A0A956QIC8-F1
#
_cell.length_a   1.000
_cell.length_b   1.000
_cell.length_c   1.000
_cell.angle_alpha   90.00
_cell.angle_beta   90.00
_cell.angle_gamma   90.00
#
_symmetry.space_group_name_H-M   'P 1'
#
loop_
_entity.id
_entity.type
_entity.pdbx_description
1 polymer ?
#
loop_
_entity_poly.entity_id
_entity_poly.type
_entity_poly.pdbx_seq_one_letter_code
_entity_poly.pdbx_strand_id
1 'polypeptide(L)'
;MSTDPRRFEFPLEMTGALELARRLWNTAETHRILPAPQVVHRTLELMRLYGLGRKRILDTALAAALESDGVNHLASFNQRDFVLFDFLVVLTP
;
A
#
# COMPACT_ATOMS: atom_id res chain seq x y z
N MET A 1 -2.09 -3.17 13.21
CA MET A 1 -3.33 -3.93 13.47
C MET A 1 -3.91 -4.41 12.15
N SER A 2 -4.41 -5.64 12.09
CA SER A 2 -5.03 -6.25 10.90
C SER A 2 -6.28 -7.02 11.32
N THR A 3 -7.13 -7.35 10.36
CA THR A 3 -8.30 -8.22 10.57
C THR A 3 -7.98 -9.71 10.43
N ASP A 4 -6.73 -10.07 10.09
CA ASP A 4 -6.30 -11.46 9.94
C ASP A 4 -5.90 -12.09 11.30
N PRO A 5 -6.72 -13.01 11.86
CA PRO A 5 -6.42 -13.65 13.14
C PRO A 5 -5.21 -14.59 13.08
N ARG A 6 -4.74 -14.96 11.88
CA ARG A 6 -3.54 -15.79 11.72
C ARG A 6 -2.25 -14.99 11.87
N ARG A 7 -2.32 -13.67 11.73
CA ARG A 7 -1.15 -12.78 11.71
C ARG A 7 -1.01 -11.95 12.99
N PHE A 8 -2.08 -11.77 13.76
CA PHE A 8 -2.09 -10.90 14.95
C PHE A 8 -2.82 -11.56 16.11
N GLU A 9 -2.26 -11.42 17.32
CA GLU A 9 -2.85 -11.91 18.57
C GLU A 9 -4.19 -11.24 18.89
N PHE A 10 -4.31 -9.94 18.57
CA PHE A 10 -5.52 -9.15 18.73
C PHE A 10 -5.96 -8.56 17.37
N PRO A 11 -6.59 -9.36 16.51
CA PRO A 11 -7.08 -8.87 15.23
C PRO A 11 -8.25 -7.91 15.44
N LEU A 12 -8.38 -6.94 14.54
CA LEU A 12 -9.57 -6.08 14.50
C LEU A 12 -10.73 -6.83 13.85
N GLU A 13 -11.94 -6.63 14.35
CA GLU A 13 -13.15 -6.91 13.58
C GLU A 13 -13.23 -5.98 12.36
N MET A 14 -13.92 -6.41 11.30
CA MET A 14 -14.03 -5.61 10.07
C MET A 14 -14.62 -4.22 10.33
N THR A 15 -15.59 -4.10 11.24
CA THR A 15 -16.17 -2.81 11.65
C THR A 15 -15.12 -1.90 12.29
N GLY A 16 -14.32 -2.43 13.23
CA GLY A 16 -13.24 -1.69 13.87
C GLY A 16 -12.14 -1.27 12.88
N ALA A 17 -11.84 -2.10 11.90
CA ALA A 17 -10.88 -1.75 10.84
C ALA A 17 -11.38 -0.60 9.96
N LEU A 18 -12.68 -0.59 9.61
CA LEU A 18 -13.29 0.51 8.85
C LEU A 18 -13.30 1.82 9.65
N GLU A 19 -13.59 1.77 10.94
CA GLU A 19 -13.55 2.94 11.82
C GLU A 19 -12.13 3.50 11.94
N LEU A 20 -11.14 2.64 12.14
CA LEU A 20 -9.73 3.04 12.18
C LEU A 20 -9.30 3.68 10.85
N ALA A 21 -9.63 3.07 9.72
CA ALA A 21 -9.34 3.62 8.40
C ALA A 21 -9.98 5.00 8.20
N ARG A 22 -11.24 5.18 8.62
CA ARG A 22 -11.94 6.47 8.57
C ARG A 22 -11.28 7.52 9.44
N ARG A 23 -10.85 7.15 10.65
CA ARG A 23 -10.14 8.06 11.56
C ARG A 23 -8.82 8.51 10.94
N LEU A 24 -7.97 7.56 10.53
CA LEU A 24 -6.69 7.86 9.88
C LEU A 24 -6.86 8.76 8.67
N TRP A 25 -7.88 8.52 7.84
CA TRP A 25 -8.18 9.39 6.70
C TRP A 25 -8.50 10.83 7.08
N ASN A 26 -9.16 11.05 8.22
CA ASN A 26 -9.64 12.38 8.64
C ASN A 26 -8.68 13.14 9.55
N THR A 27 -7.68 12.46 10.12
CA THR A 27 -6.65 13.05 10.99
C THR A 27 -5.78 14.08 10.25
N ALA A 28 -5.41 15.17 10.93
CA ALA A 28 -4.67 16.29 10.32
C ALA A 28 -3.22 15.93 9.97
N GLU A 29 -2.65 14.99 10.70
CA GLU A 29 -1.31 14.45 10.54
C GLU A 29 -1.18 13.48 9.35
N THR A 30 -2.30 13.10 8.73
CA THR A 30 -2.30 12.18 7.58
C THR A 30 -2.19 12.95 6.27
N HIS A 31 -1.12 12.69 5.53
CA HIS A 31 -1.05 13.07 4.12
C HIS A 31 -1.89 12.11 3.27
N ARG A 32 -2.86 12.66 2.53
CA ARG A 32 -3.77 11.87 1.67
C ARG A 32 -3.20 11.79 0.27
N ILE A 33 -2.76 10.61 -0.11
CA ILE A 33 -2.38 10.31 -1.48
C ILE A 33 -3.65 10.02 -2.28
N LEU A 34 -4.00 10.93 -3.18
CA LEU A 34 -5.10 10.75 -4.12
C LEU A 34 -4.52 10.24 -5.45
N PRO A 35 -5.07 9.18 -6.06
CA PRO A 35 -4.55 8.67 -7.31
C PRO A 35 -4.60 9.74 -8.40
N ALA A 36 -3.43 10.17 -8.87
CA ALA A 36 -3.35 11.04 -10.04
C ALA A 36 -3.72 10.24 -11.31
N PRO A 37 -4.17 10.91 -12.40
CA PRO A 37 -4.61 10.22 -13.62
C PRO A 37 -3.59 9.22 -14.19
N GLN A 38 -2.29 9.48 -14.01
CA GLN A 38 -1.20 8.63 -14.47
C GLN A 38 -1.00 7.34 -13.65
N VAL A 39 -1.54 7.23 -12.44
CA VAL A 39 -1.29 6.10 -11.53
C VAL A 39 -1.73 4.77 -12.15
N VAL A 40 -2.86 4.75 -12.86
CA VAL A 40 -3.34 3.53 -13.52
C VAL A 40 -2.41 3.09 -14.64
N HIS A 41 -1.94 4.04 -15.48
CA HIS A 41 -0.98 3.73 -16.54
C HIS A 41 0.33 3.20 -15.96
N ARG A 42 0.84 3.86 -14.91
CA ARG A 42 2.06 3.42 -14.22
C ARG A 42 1.90 2.06 -13.58
N THR A 43 0.74 1.77 -12.99
CA THR A 43 0.42 0.45 -12.44
C THR A 43 0.53 -0.64 -13.51
N LEU A 44 -0.10 -0.45 -14.67
CA LEU A 44 -0.07 -1.43 -15.75
C LEU A 44 1.33 -1.59 -16.36
N GLU A 45 2.10 -0.50 -16.44
CA GLU A 45 3.49 -0.52 -16.86
C GLU A 45 4.35 -1.35 -15.91
N LEU A 46 4.29 -1.09 -14.60
CA LEU A 46 5.03 -1.84 -13.58
C LEU A 46 4.63 -3.33 -13.56
N MET A 47 3.33 -3.62 -13.66
CA MET A 47 2.81 -4.98 -13.79
C MET A 47 3.47 -5.72 -14.96
N ARG A 48 3.62 -5.05 -16.12
CA ARG A 48 4.28 -5.62 -17.31
C ARG A 48 5.79 -5.74 -17.12
N LEU A 49 6.44 -4.69 -16.62
CA LEU A 49 7.89 -4.61 -16.44
C LEU A 49 8.40 -5.73 -15.53
N TYR A 50 7.70 -5.99 -14.42
CA TYR A 50 8.09 -7.00 -13.43
C TYR A 50 7.38 -8.35 -13.60
N GLY A 51 6.61 -8.55 -14.68
CA GLY A 51 5.92 -9.82 -14.97
C GLY A 51 4.94 -10.25 -13.88
N LEU A 52 4.26 -9.29 -13.24
CA LEU A 52 3.42 -9.56 -12.07
C LEU A 52 2.05 -10.15 -12.48
N GLY A 53 1.50 -11.01 -11.61
CA GLY A 53 0.18 -11.63 -11.81
C GLY A 53 -0.96 -10.86 -11.13
N ARG A 54 -2.21 -11.23 -11.44
CA ARG A 54 -3.46 -10.57 -10.97
C ARG A 54 -3.55 -10.29 -9.47
N LYS A 55 -2.88 -11.09 -8.63
CA LYS A 55 -2.88 -10.91 -7.17
C LYS A 55 -2.11 -9.66 -6.71
N ARG A 56 -1.30 -9.06 -7.59
CA ARG A 56 -0.40 -7.94 -7.30
C ARG A 56 -0.93 -6.60 -7.79
N ILE A 57 -2.12 -6.55 -8.39
CA ILE A 57 -2.69 -5.32 -8.97
C ILE A 57 -2.80 -4.21 -7.92
N LEU A 58 -3.34 -4.52 -6.73
CA LEU A 58 -3.52 -3.51 -5.67
C LEU A 58 -2.18 -3.05 -5.07
N ASP A 59 -1.26 -3.97 -4.80
CA ASP A 59 0.07 -3.62 -4.29
C ASP A 59 0.84 -2.75 -5.29
N THR A 60 0.71 -3.05 -6.58
CA THR A 60 1.37 -2.28 -7.65
C THR A 60 0.71 -0.91 -7.82
N ALA A 61 -0.61 -0.81 -7.66
CA ALA A 61 -1.31 0.47 -7.66
C ALA A 61 -0.91 1.34 -6.47
N LEU A 62 -0.71 0.74 -5.30
CA LEU A 62 -0.17 1.44 -4.14
C LEU A 62 1.25 1.94 -4.41
N ALA A 63 2.14 1.09 -4.93
CA ALA A 63 3.51 1.48 -5.27
C ALA A 63 3.54 2.64 -6.28
N ALA A 64 2.71 2.58 -7.33
CA ALA A 64 2.59 3.66 -8.32
C ALA A 64 2.03 4.96 -7.73
N ALA A 65 1.08 4.88 -6.78
CA ALA A 65 0.55 6.04 -6.09
C ALA A 65 1.62 6.70 -5.20
N LEU A 66 2.38 5.92 -4.45
CA LEU A 66 3.51 6.39 -3.65
C LEU A 66 4.57 7.09 -4.52
N GLU A 67 4.95 6.46 -5.63
CA GLU A 67 5.89 7.03 -6.61
C GLU A 67 5.39 8.37 -7.15
N SER A 68 4.10 8.46 -7.50
CA SER A 68 3.51 9.69 -8.05
C SER A 68 3.46 10.86 -7.07
N ASP A 69 3.49 10.58 -5.77
CA ASP A 69 3.49 11.56 -4.69
C ASP A 69 4.90 11.84 -4.14
N GLY A 70 5.93 11.20 -4.71
CA GLY A 70 7.32 11.35 -4.28
C GLY A 70 7.66 10.60 -2.99
N VAL A 71 6.80 9.70 -2.53
CA VAL A 71 7.05 8.85 -1.37
C VAL A 71 7.93 7.67 -1.77
N ASN A 72 9.10 7.59 -1.13
CA ASN A 72 10.12 6.56 -1.41
C ASN A 72 10.41 5.65 -0.21
N HIS A 73 9.71 5.78 0.92
CA HIS A 73 9.86 4.89 2.07
C HIS A 73 8.50 4.27 2.42
N LEU A 74 8.47 2.94 2.60
CA LEU A 74 7.27 2.18 2.93
C LEU A 74 7.53 1.25 4.11
N ALA A 75 6.93 1.54 5.27
CA ALA A 75 6.86 0.59 6.36
C ALA A 75 5.72 -0.41 6.10
N SER A 76 6.03 -1.71 6.02
CA SER A 76 5.03 -2.74 5.70
C SER A 76 5.39 -4.09 6.30
N PHE A 77 4.39 -4.84 6.75
CA PHE A 77 4.55 -6.26 7.11
C PHE A 77 4.60 -7.19 5.89
N ASN A 78 4.36 -6.67 4.68
CA ASN A 78 4.37 -7.42 3.43
C ASN A 78 5.58 -7.06 2.54
N GLN A 79 6.76 -6.96 3.15
CA GLN A 79 7.94 -6.39 2.51
C GLN A 79 8.32 -7.07 1.20
N ARG A 80 8.19 -8.40 1.15
CA ARG A 80 8.53 -9.24 -0.01
C ARG A 80 7.80 -8.81 -1.28
N ASP A 81 6.62 -8.23 -1.15
CA ASP A 81 5.85 -7.76 -2.29
C ASP A 81 6.30 -6.37 -2.77
N PHE A 82 7.03 -5.59 -1.98
CA PHE A 82 7.44 -4.23 -2.34
C PHE A 82 8.92 -4.07 -2.66
N VAL A 83 9.79 -4.99 -2.22
CA VAL A 83 11.26 -4.93 -2.45
C VAL A 83 11.68 -4.98 -3.92
N LEU A 84 10.79 -5.38 -4.83
CA LEU A 84 11.07 -5.40 -6.27
C LEU A 84 10.93 -4.03 -6.94
N PHE A 85 10.30 -3.06 -6.27
CA PHE A 85 10.16 -1.71 -6.79
C PHE A 85 11.38 -0.89 -6.38
N ASP A 86 12.32 -0.70 -7.29
CA ASP A 86 13.62 -0.05 -7.01
C ASP A 86 13.50 1.39 -6.47
N PHE A 87 12.35 2.04 -6.67
CA PHE A 87 12.06 3.38 -6.15
C PHE A 87 11.55 3.39 -4.70
N LEU A 88 11.36 2.22 -4.07
CA LEU A 88 10.91 2.10 -2.68
C LEU A 88 12.00 1.53 -1.77
N VAL A 89 12.25 2.24 -0.67
CA VAL A 89 12.95 1.74 0.52
C VAL A 89 11.91 1.11 1.45
N VAL A 90 11.94 -0.21 1.57
CA VAL A 90 10.98 -0.95 2.41
C VAL A 90 11.52 -1.10 3.83
N LEU A 91 10.76 -0.62 4.82
CA LEU A 91 11.12 -0.62 6.23
C LEU A 91 10.34 -1.71 6.99
N THR A 92 10.95 -2.24 8.06
CA THR A 92 10.29 -3.12 9.01
C THR A 92 9.59 -2.27 10.07
N PRO A 93 8.25 -2.38 10.21
CA PRO A 93 7.51 -1.72 11.29
C PRO A 93 7.84 -2.28 12.68
#